data_AF-A0A914MB48-F1
#
_entry.id   AF-A0A914MB48-F1
#
_cell.length_a   1.000
_cell.length_b   1.000
_cell.length_c   1.000
_cell.angle_alpha   90.00
_cell.angle_beta   90.00
_cell.angle_gamma   90.00
#
_symmetry.space_group_name_H-M   'P 1'
#
loop_
_entity.id
_entity.type
_entity.pdbx_description
1 polymer ?
#
loop_
_entity_poly.entity_id
_entity_poly.type
_entity_poly.pdbx_seq_one_letter_code
_entity_poly.pdbx_strand_id
1 'polypeptide(L)'
;MGRGTRRLRFKPGWLDSRIVLTDRIHELRYLAGLIAHLREGTSPWAKEKVVEQPEIIARLKQLINEANSDSQSVYPFDFTDKLWDVLKLSKSFDTLRQSFQLLYDQLQTGEFRVLVGANRTSSLAKMLRMQNPNDIVFPRLEMMTCLQLLVEIGVDRFNGELVYRFLQGQYLPNSSDLDSFFLPSMASLESTIERLLPLHFALQSM
;
A
#
# COMPACT_ATOMS: atom_id res chain seq x y z
N MET A 1 -10.26 8.42 -49.53
CA MET A 1 -11.25 8.54 -48.43
C MET A 1 -10.85 7.59 -47.31
N GLY A 2 -10.26 8.09 -46.22
CA GLY A 2 -9.84 7.27 -45.07
C GLY A 2 -11.02 7.00 -44.15
N ARG A 3 -11.39 5.73 -43.95
CA ARG A 3 -12.39 5.33 -42.95
C ARG A 3 -11.77 5.50 -41.56
N GLY A 4 -12.19 6.54 -40.85
CA GLY A 4 -11.82 6.75 -39.45
C GLY A 4 -12.46 5.70 -38.55
N THR A 5 -11.66 4.75 -38.06
CA THR A 5 -12.09 3.75 -37.09
C THR A 5 -12.43 4.44 -35.77
N ARG A 6 -13.72 4.63 -35.46
CA ARG A 6 -14.16 5.16 -34.16
C ARG A 6 -14.11 4.04 -33.12
N ARG A 7 -13.18 4.13 -32.17
CA ARG A 7 -13.14 3.26 -30.99
C ARG A 7 -14.14 3.76 -29.95
N LEU A 8 -15.22 3.01 -29.73
CA LEU A 8 -16.11 3.25 -28.59
C LEU A 8 -15.41 2.76 -27.32
N ARG A 9 -15.11 3.67 -26.38
CA ARG A 9 -14.57 3.31 -25.06
C ARG A 9 -15.74 3.13 -24.10
N PHE A 10 -16.16 1.90 -23.87
CA PHE A 10 -17.04 1.59 -22.75
C PHE A 10 -16.21 1.60 -21.46
N LYS A 11 -16.56 2.49 -20.53
CA LYS A 11 -16.13 2.35 -19.14
C LYS A 11 -17.27 1.66 -18.40
N PRO A 12 -17.02 0.54 -17.70
CA PRO A 12 -18.03 -0.03 -16.85
C PRO A 12 -18.45 1.00 -15.79
N GLY A 13 -19.72 0.96 -15.38
CA GLY A 13 -20.32 2.00 -14.52
C GLY A 13 -19.50 2.29 -13.26
N TRP A 14 -18.92 1.26 -12.63
CA TRP A 14 -18.08 1.38 -11.42
C TRP A 14 -16.71 2.08 -11.64
N LEU A 15 -16.37 2.47 -12.88
CA LEU A 15 -15.22 3.34 -13.21
C LEU A 15 -15.65 4.76 -13.63
N ASP A 16 -16.93 5.11 -13.42
CA ASP A 16 -17.44 6.46 -13.63
C ASP A 16 -16.98 7.38 -12.48
N SER A 17 -16.32 8.49 -12.82
CA SER A 17 -15.79 9.47 -11.86
C SER A 17 -16.87 10.14 -11.00
N ARG A 18 -18.15 9.99 -11.37
CA ARG A 18 -19.28 10.48 -10.58
C ARG A 18 -19.64 9.55 -9.41
N ILE A 19 -19.12 8.33 -9.38
CA ILE A 19 -19.38 7.37 -8.30
C ILE A 19 -18.43 7.63 -7.13
N VAL A 20 -18.96 7.46 -5.91
CA VAL A 20 -18.18 7.61 -4.67
C VAL A 20 -17.03 6.60 -4.63
N LEU A 21 -15.94 6.95 -3.95
CA LEU A 21 -14.76 6.10 -3.79
C LEU A 21 -14.03 5.75 -5.09
N THR A 22 -14.26 6.47 -6.19
CA THR A 22 -13.58 6.21 -7.46
C THR A 22 -12.04 6.27 -7.34
N ASP A 23 -11.48 7.12 -6.48
CA ASP A 23 -10.03 7.13 -6.26
C ASP A 23 -9.51 5.82 -5.66
N ARG A 24 -10.34 5.14 -4.85
CA ARG A 24 -9.97 3.87 -4.19
C ARG A 24 -9.92 2.72 -5.20
N ILE A 25 -10.83 2.66 -6.17
CA ILE A 25 -10.73 1.65 -7.24
C ILE A 25 -9.48 1.86 -8.10
N HIS A 26 -9.04 3.11 -8.30
CA HIS A 26 -7.77 3.38 -8.98
C HIS A 26 -6.57 2.89 -8.17
N GLU A 27 -6.57 3.04 -6.85
CA GLU A 27 -5.53 2.48 -5.98
C GLU A 27 -5.53 0.95 -5.99
N LEU A 28 -6.70 0.31 -5.96
CA LEU A 28 -6.80 -1.15 -6.04
C LEU A 28 -6.31 -1.68 -7.39
N ARG A 29 -6.61 -0.97 -8.49
CA ARG A 29 -6.06 -1.28 -9.82
C ARG A 29 -4.56 -1.06 -9.89
N TYR A 30 -4.04 -0.05 -9.21
CA TYR A 30 -2.60 0.17 -9.12
C TYR A 30 -1.92 -0.99 -8.39
N LEU A 31 -2.45 -1.43 -7.25
CA LEU A 31 -1.99 -2.62 -6.54
C LEU A 31 -2.04 -3.87 -7.42
N ALA A 32 -3.14 -4.08 -8.15
CA ALA A 32 -3.26 -5.21 -9.08
C ALA A 32 -2.20 -5.18 -10.19
N GLY A 33 -1.87 -4.00 -10.69
CA GLY A 33 -0.77 -3.80 -11.63
C GLY A 33 0.58 -4.18 -11.02
N LEU A 34 0.88 -3.73 -9.79
CA LEU A 34 2.12 -4.09 -9.11
C LEU A 34 2.24 -5.60 -8.87
N ILE A 35 1.15 -6.27 -8.52
CA ILE A 35 1.14 -7.73 -8.35
C ILE A 35 1.39 -8.45 -9.67
N ALA A 36 0.79 -7.99 -10.79
CA ALA A 36 1.07 -8.56 -12.10
C ALA A 36 2.56 -8.46 -12.45
N HIS A 37 3.21 -7.33 -12.15
CA HIS A 37 4.64 -7.15 -12.32
C HIS A 37 5.48 -8.08 -11.43
N LEU A 38 5.09 -8.28 -10.17
CA LEU A 38 5.72 -9.24 -9.27
C LEU A 38 5.68 -10.67 -9.82
N ARG A 39 4.52 -11.09 -10.32
CA ARG A 39 4.33 -12.41 -10.93
C ARG A 39 5.19 -12.61 -12.18
N GLU A 40 5.26 -11.58 -13.01
CA GLU A 40 6.00 -11.62 -14.28
C GLU A 40 7.51 -11.38 -14.10
N GLY A 41 7.95 -10.98 -12.91
CA GLY A 41 9.34 -10.62 -12.65
C GLY A 41 9.77 -9.34 -13.37
N THR A 42 8.83 -8.45 -13.68
CA THR A 42 9.07 -7.24 -14.49
C THR A 42 9.03 -5.97 -13.64
N SER A 43 9.61 -4.89 -14.17
CA SER A 43 9.54 -3.56 -13.54
C SER A 43 8.23 -2.85 -13.93
N PRO A 44 7.49 -2.28 -12.97
CA PRO A 44 6.36 -1.38 -13.28
C PRO A 44 6.82 -0.02 -13.82
N TRP A 45 8.08 0.34 -13.61
CA TRP A 45 8.64 1.60 -14.09
C TRP A 45 9.34 1.42 -15.43
N ALA A 46 9.15 2.40 -16.31
CA ALA A 46 9.76 2.43 -17.63
C ALA A 46 11.29 2.47 -17.53
N LYS A 47 11.96 1.70 -18.38
CA LYS A 47 13.44 1.58 -18.39
C LYS A 47 14.15 2.86 -18.87
N GLU A 48 13.41 3.79 -19.48
CA GLU A 48 14.01 4.80 -20.37
C GLU A 48 14.34 6.14 -19.70
N LYS A 49 13.95 6.38 -18.44
CA LYS A 49 14.39 7.56 -17.68
C LYS A 49 14.58 7.24 -16.21
N VAL A 50 15.79 7.44 -15.71
CA VAL A 50 16.05 7.64 -14.28
C VAL A 50 15.37 8.95 -13.91
N VAL A 51 14.21 8.85 -13.28
CA VAL A 51 13.51 10.01 -12.72
C VAL A 51 13.98 10.13 -11.28
N GLU A 52 14.82 11.13 -11.01
CA GLU A 52 15.11 11.52 -9.64
C GLU A 52 13.86 12.11 -8.99
N GLN A 53 13.56 11.68 -7.77
CA GLN A 53 12.37 12.10 -7.03
C GLN A 53 12.76 12.53 -5.61
N PRO A 54 13.53 13.61 -5.46
CA PRO A 54 13.98 14.10 -4.15
C PRO A 54 12.79 14.46 -3.24
N GLU A 55 11.65 14.83 -3.81
CA GLU A 55 10.43 15.16 -3.06
C GLU A 55 9.87 13.97 -2.28
N ILE A 56 9.99 12.74 -2.82
CA ILE A 56 9.53 11.53 -2.12
C ILE A 56 10.44 11.25 -0.93
N ILE A 57 11.74 11.37 -1.13
CA ILE A 57 12.73 11.19 -0.07
C ILE A 57 12.56 12.24 1.02
N ALA A 58 12.31 13.50 0.65
CA ALA A 58 12.03 14.57 1.61
C ALA A 58 10.77 14.29 2.42
N ARG A 59 9.69 13.85 1.76
CA ARG A 59 8.42 13.50 2.43
C ARG A 59 8.57 12.30 3.35
N LEU A 60 9.39 11.31 2.99
CA LEU A 60 9.71 10.18 3.86
C LEU A 60 10.49 10.63 5.11
N LYS A 61 11.50 11.49 4.95
CA LYS A 61 12.25 12.04 6.08
C LYS A 61 11.34 12.82 7.03
N GLN A 62 10.42 13.62 6.48
CA GLN A 62 9.41 14.30 7.27
C GLN A 62 8.55 13.30 8.05
N LEU A 63 8.05 12.24 7.39
CA LEU A 63 7.24 11.21 8.04
C LEU A 63 7.99 10.51 9.18
N ILE A 64 9.28 10.21 8.99
CA ILE A 64 10.14 9.62 10.03
C ILE A 64 10.30 10.58 11.22
N ASN A 65 10.53 11.86 10.95
CA ASN A 65 10.67 12.88 12.01
C ASN A 65 9.37 13.09 12.79
N GLU A 66 8.23 13.13 12.10
CA GLU A 66 6.90 13.20 12.71
C GLU A 66 6.64 11.98 13.59
N ALA A 67 7.06 10.80 13.14
CA ALA A 67 6.95 9.59 13.93
C ALA A 67 7.83 9.64 15.19
N ASN A 68 9.05 10.19 15.12
CA ASN A 68 9.87 10.37 16.33
C ASN A 68 9.32 11.36 17.36
N SER A 69 8.25 12.09 17.04
CA SER A 69 7.57 12.98 17.98
C SER A 69 6.54 12.19 18.82
N ASP A 70 6.31 12.59 20.08
CA ASP A 70 5.40 11.91 21.02
C ASP A 70 3.92 11.82 20.58
N SER A 71 3.55 12.43 19.44
CA SER A 71 2.18 12.52 18.93
C SER A 71 1.84 11.40 17.94
N GLN A 72 2.22 10.16 18.23
CA GLN A 72 1.85 9.02 17.40
C GLN A 72 0.39 8.61 17.63
N SER A 73 -0.36 8.41 16.55
CA SER A 73 -1.70 7.81 16.58
C SER A 73 -1.75 6.60 15.65
N VAL A 74 -2.39 5.53 16.13
CA VAL A 74 -2.71 4.34 15.33
C VAL A 74 -4.04 4.51 14.60
N TYR A 75 -4.88 5.47 15.04
CA TYR A 75 -6.21 5.68 14.49
C TYR A 75 -6.33 7.03 13.76
N PRO A 76 -6.98 7.09 12.58
CA PRO A 76 -7.49 5.96 11.80
C PRO A 76 -6.40 5.22 11.01
N PHE A 77 -5.21 5.82 10.85
CA PHE A 77 -4.11 5.31 10.05
C PHE A 77 -2.78 5.42 10.80
N ASP A 78 -2.05 4.32 10.83
CA ASP A 78 -0.76 4.18 11.49
C ASP A 78 0.42 4.62 10.60
N PHE A 79 1.65 4.38 11.07
CA PHE A 79 2.85 4.74 10.32
C PHE A 79 2.95 4.04 8.96
N THR A 80 2.61 2.75 8.87
CA THR A 80 2.71 1.98 7.63
C THR A 80 1.72 2.44 6.57
N ASP A 81 0.55 2.88 7.01
CA ASP A 81 -0.45 3.49 6.15
C ASP A 81 0.06 4.79 5.51
N LYS A 82 0.63 5.68 6.32
CA LYS A 82 1.22 6.94 5.87
C LYS A 82 2.43 6.70 4.96
N LEU A 83 3.22 5.68 5.28
CA LEU A 83 4.37 5.26 4.47
C LEU A 83 3.92 4.85 3.07
N TRP A 84 2.86 4.05 2.95
CA TRP A 84 2.27 3.71 1.64
C TRP A 84 1.89 4.95 0.84
N ASP A 85 1.24 5.93 1.47
CA ASP A 85 0.80 7.17 0.79
C ASP A 85 1.97 8.00 0.22
N VAL A 86 3.16 7.83 0.78
CA VAL A 86 4.41 8.40 0.24
C VAL A 86 4.98 7.50 -0.87
N LEU A 87 5.21 6.22 -0.57
CA LEU A 87 5.96 5.31 -1.44
C LEU A 87 5.23 4.98 -2.74
N LYS A 88 3.89 4.97 -2.75
CA LYS A 88 3.09 4.72 -3.97
C LYS A 88 3.33 5.75 -5.07
N LEU A 89 3.91 6.91 -4.74
CA LEU A 89 4.25 7.96 -5.69
C LEU A 89 5.56 7.70 -6.43
N SER A 90 6.34 6.70 -6.00
CA SER A 90 7.62 6.35 -6.63
C SER A 90 7.42 5.96 -8.10
N LYS A 91 8.26 6.52 -8.96
CA LYS A 91 8.32 6.36 -10.42
C LYS A 91 9.63 5.70 -10.88
N SER A 92 10.50 5.31 -9.95
CA SER A 92 11.71 4.54 -10.22
C SER A 92 11.99 3.52 -9.12
N PHE A 93 12.69 2.45 -9.49
CA PHE A 93 13.20 1.48 -8.52
C PHE A 93 14.22 2.11 -7.57
N ASP A 94 15.09 3.00 -8.08
CA ASP A 94 16.13 3.64 -7.26
C ASP A 94 15.54 4.49 -6.13
N THR A 95 14.50 5.27 -6.40
CA THR A 95 13.80 6.05 -5.36
C THR A 95 13.14 5.14 -4.32
N LEU A 96 12.49 4.05 -4.75
CA LEU A 96 11.86 3.12 -3.82
C LEU A 96 12.90 2.39 -2.97
N ARG A 97 13.98 1.90 -3.57
CA ARG A 97 15.10 1.26 -2.88
C ARG A 97 15.74 2.21 -1.88
N GLN A 98 16.02 3.45 -2.27
CA GLN A 98 16.59 4.46 -1.37
C GLN A 98 15.65 4.76 -0.20
N SER A 99 14.35 4.79 -0.44
CA SER A 99 13.34 5.00 0.59
C SER A 99 13.33 3.86 1.62
N PHE A 100 13.36 2.60 1.17
CA PHE A 100 13.46 1.47 2.10
C PHE A 100 14.79 1.43 2.82
N GLN A 101 15.89 1.77 2.15
CA GLN A 101 17.21 1.85 2.79
C GLN A 101 17.20 2.86 3.92
N LEU A 102 16.66 4.07 3.70
CA LEU A 102 16.54 5.09 4.75
C LEU A 102 15.75 4.58 5.95
N LEU A 103 14.65 3.85 5.71
CA LEU A 103 13.86 3.26 6.80
C LEU A 103 14.63 2.16 7.55
N TYR A 104 15.39 1.32 6.84
CA TYR A 104 16.23 0.29 7.45
C TYR A 104 17.34 0.91 8.30
N ASP A 105 17.98 1.96 7.81
CA ASP A 105 19.00 2.69 8.55
C ASP A 105 18.43 3.25 9.86
N GLN A 106 17.20 3.80 9.84
CA GLN A 106 16.52 4.26 11.06
C GLN A 106 16.20 3.10 12.02
N LEU A 107 15.69 1.98 11.52
CA LEU A 107 15.39 0.80 12.34
C LEU A 107 16.64 0.22 13.01
N GLN A 108 17.77 0.23 12.30
CA GLN A 108 19.04 -0.25 12.84
C GLN A 108 19.57 0.59 14.00
N THR A 109 19.16 1.85 14.13
CA THR A 109 19.54 2.68 15.30
C THR A 109 18.95 2.17 16.61
N GLY A 110 17.81 1.46 16.57
CA GLY A 110 17.05 1.04 17.76
C GLY A 110 16.26 2.16 18.45
N GLU A 111 16.52 3.41 18.11
CA GLU A 111 15.84 4.60 18.64
C GLU A 111 14.51 4.87 17.91
N PHE A 112 14.45 4.51 16.62
CA PHE A 112 13.25 4.69 15.81
C PHE A 112 12.16 3.70 16.21
N ARG A 113 11.14 4.17 16.92
CA ARG A 113 10.01 3.36 17.39
C ARG A 113 8.70 3.96 16.90
N VAL A 114 7.87 3.13 16.26
CA VAL A 114 6.57 3.57 15.73
C VAL A 114 5.44 2.65 16.15
N LEU A 115 4.28 3.24 16.42
CA LEU A 115 3.06 2.48 16.65
C LEU A 115 2.52 1.95 15.31
N VAL A 116 2.33 0.64 15.25
CA VAL A 116 1.76 -0.09 14.10
C VAL A 116 0.60 -0.93 14.60
N GLY A 117 -0.52 -0.91 13.86
CA GLY A 117 -1.70 -1.68 14.22
C GLY A 117 -1.42 -3.18 14.35
N ALA A 118 -2.03 -3.84 15.32
CA ALA A 118 -1.84 -5.28 15.54
C ALA A 118 -2.30 -6.14 14.35
N ASN A 119 -3.29 -5.65 13.62
CA ASN A 119 -3.88 -6.25 12.42
C ASN A 119 -3.01 -6.09 11.16
N ARG A 120 -1.89 -5.35 11.21
CA ARG A 120 -0.97 -5.20 10.09
C ARG A 120 -0.12 -6.46 9.95
N THR A 121 -0.09 -7.03 8.75
CA THR A 121 0.54 -8.35 8.51
C THR A 121 1.75 -8.30 7.59
N SER A 122 1.98 -7.15 6.94
CA SER A 122 3.14 -6.93 6.07
C SER A 122 4.46 -7.18 6.78
N SER A 123 5.47 -7.55 6.01
CA SER A 123 6.83 -7.80 6.51
C SER A 123 7.40 -6.55 7.18
N LEU A 124 7.14 -5.36 6.62
CA LEU A 124 7.51 -4.08 7.24
C LEU A 124 6.81 -3.82 8.57
N ALA A 125 5.50 -4.07 8.67
CA ALA A 125 4.78 -3.94 9.94
C ALA A 125 5.31 -4.89 11.02
N LYS A 126 5.77 -6.09 10.63
CA LYS A 126 6.42 -7.03 11.55
C LYS A 126 7.77 -6.49 12.01
N MET A 127 8.61 -6.00 11.10
CA MET A 127 9.92 -5.41 11.43
C MET A 127 9.78 -4.19 12.34
N LEU A 128 8.84 -3.28 12.05
CA LEU A 128 8.59 -2.07 12.85
C LEU A 128 8.10 -2.36 14.27
N ARG A 129 7.47 -3.52 14.51
CA ARG A 129 7.03 -3.95 15.84
C ARG A 129 8.12 -4.63 16.66
N MET A 130 9.22 -5.04 16.03
CA MET A 130 10.33 -5.66 16.77
C MET A 130 11.00 -4.62 17.66
N GLN A 131 11.15 -4.96 18.95
CA GLN A 131 11.70 -4.03 19.93
C GLN A 131 13.24 -3.99 19.92
N ASN A 132 13.87 -5.09 19.52
CA ASN A 132 15.32 -5.22 19.48
C ASN A 132 15.79 -5.17 18.02
N PRO A 133 16.63 -4.19 17.65
CA PRO A 133 17.11 -4.06 16.28
C PRO A 133 17.92 -5.27 15.80
N ASN A 134 18.56 -6.00 16.72
CA ASN A 134 19.35 -7.19 16.37
C ASN A 134 18.49 -8.39 15.96
N ASP A 135 17.20 -8.40 16.30
CA ASP A 135 16.28 -9.48 15.93
C ASP A 135 15.64 -9.25 14.54
N ILE A 136 15.86 -8.07 13.95
CA ILE A 136 15.31 -7.69 12.66
C ILE A 136 16.16 -8.28 11.53
N VAL A 137 15.56 -9.19 10.76
CA VAL A 137 16.16 -9.69 9.51
C VAL A 137 15.75 -8.78 8.36
N PHE A 138 16.69 -7.96 7.91
CA PHE A 138 16.47 -7.07 6.76
C PHE A 138 16.66 -7.85 5.44
N PRO A 139 15.61 -8.01 4.61
CA PRO A 139 15.77 -8.64 3.30
C PRO A 139 16.58 -7.74 2.36
N ARG A 140 17.26 -8.34 1.38
CA ARG A 140 18.00 -7.57 0.38
C ARG A 140 17.05 -6.75 -0.47
N LEU A 141 17.35 -5.46 -0.62
CA LEU A 141 16.54 -4.49 -1.38
C LEU A 141 16.76 -4.62 -2.90
N GLU A 142 16.43 -5.80 -3.43
CA GLU A 142 16.33 -6.07 -4.86
C GLU A 142 14.95 -5.65 -5.38
N MET A 143 14.81 -5.49 -6.71
CA MET A 143 13.59 -4.96 -7.33
C MET A 143 12.33 -5.73 -6.92
N MET A 144 12.36 -7.06 -6.96
CA MET A 144 11.20 -7.88 -6.59
C MET A 144 10.88 -7.77 -5.10
N THR A 145 11.89 -7.78 -4.24
CA THR A 145 11.71 -7.60 -2.79
C THR A 145 11.09 -6.25 -2.47
N CYS A 146 11.60 -5.16 -3.06
CA CYS A 146 11.05 -3.83 -2.84
C CYS A 146 9.60 -3.71 -3.33
N LEU A 147 9.27 -4.31 -4.49
CA LEU A 147 7.90 -4.37 -4.98
C LEU A 147 7.00 -5.17 -4.06
N GLN A 148 7.46 -6.30 -3.54
CA GLN A 148 6.70 -7.13 -2.61
C GLN A 148 6.41 -6.36 -1.31
N LEU A 149 7.41 -5.72 -0.72
CA LEU A 149 7.23 -4.89 0.47
C LEU A 149 6.24 -3.76 0.23
N LEU A 150 6.32 -3.09 -0.93
CA LEU A 150 5.40 -2.02 -1.31
C LEU A 150 3.96 -2.54 -1.47
N VAL A 151 3.76 -3.70 -2.10
CA VAL A 151 2.44 -4.32 -2.26
C VAL A 151 1.86 -4.72 -0.91
N GLU A 152 2.65 -5.36 -0.04
CA GLU A 152 2.21 -5.80 1.28
C GLU A 152 1.68 -4.64 2.13
N ILE A 153 2.42 -3.52 2.21
CA ILE A 153 1.94 -2.34 2.96
C ILE A 153 0.72 -1.67 2.31
N GLY A 154 0.60 -1.73 0.98
CA GLY A 154 -0.56 -1.18 0.28
C GLY A 154 -1.83 -2.02 0.48
N VAL A 155 -1.70 -3.35 0.56
CA VAL A 155 -2.79 -4.25 0.95
C VAL A 155 -3.22 -3.96 2.39
N ASP A 156 -2.27 -3.88 3.33
CA ASP A 156 -2.56 -3.50 4.71
C ASP A 156 -3.32 -2.16 4.75
N ARG A 157 -2.83 -1.12 4.04
CA ARG A 157 -3.49 0.19 3.95
C ARG A 157 -4.93 0.10 3.45
N PHE A 158 -5.16 -0.65 2.39
CA PHE A 158 -6.49 -0.77 1.78
C PHE A 158 -7.46 -1.50 2.71
N ASN A 159 -7.00 -2.57 3.38
CA ASN A 159 -7.80 -3.29 4.37
C ASN A 159 -8.20 -2.37 5.53
N GLY A 160 -7.23 -1.60 6.05
CA GLY A 160 -7.48 -0.61 7.11
C GLY A 160 -8.51 0.44 6.70
N GLU A 161 -8.44 0.94 5.46
CA GLU A 161 -9.42 1.88 4.90
C GLU A 161 -10.82 1.29 4.85
N LEU A 162 -10.96 0.05 4.36
CA LEU A 162 -12.24 -0.63 4.27
C LEU A 162 -12.87 -0.76 5.65
N VAL A 163 -12.12 -1.29 6.62
CA VAL A 163 -12.56 -1.43 8.02
C VAL A 163 -13.02 -0.08 8.56
N TYR A 164 -12.18 0.96 8.41
CA TYR A 164 -12.50 2.30 8.89
C TYR A 164 -13.83 2.81 8.29
N ARG A 165 -14.05 2.63 6.99
CA ARG A 165 -15.28 3.09 6.31
C ARG A 165 -16.52 2.32 6.71
N PHE A 166 -16.43 1.00 6.84
CA PHE A 166 -17.55 0.18 7.31
C PHE A 166 -17.98 0.56 8.73
N LEU A 167 -17.00 0.81 9.61
CA LEU A 167 -17.27 1.24 10.99
C LEU A 167 -17.79 2.68 11.07
N GLN A 168 -17.17 3.62 10.33
CA GLN A 168 -17.59 5.02 10.31
C GLN A 168 -19.02 5.17 9.77
N GLY A 169 -19.37 4.41 8.74
CA GLY A 169 -20.72 4.36 8.18
C GLY A 169 -21.72 3.58 9.01
N GLN A 170 -21.31 2.99 10.14
CA GLN A 170 -22.13 2.14 11.01
C GLN A 170 -22.76 0.95 10.27
N TYR A 171 -22.15 0.52 9.16
CA TYR A 171 -22.61 -0.60 8.35
C TYR A 171 -22.28 -1.95 9.01
N LEU A 172 -21.26 -1.97 9.86
CA LEU A 172 -20.86 -3.13 10.67
C LEU A 172 -20.67 -2.72 12.14
N PRO A 173 -21.05 -3.58 13.10
CA PRO A 173 -20.91 -3.30 14.53
C PRO A 173 -19.46 -3.41 15.03
N ASN A 174 -18.62 -4.22 14.37
CA ASN A 174 -17.22 -4.44 14.76
C ASN A 174 -16.35 -4.77 13.53
N SER A 175 -15.02 -4.70 13.69
CA SER A 175 -14.08 -5.02 12.62
C SER A 175 -13.94 -6.52 12.36
N SER A 176 -14.26 -7.37 13.34
CA SER A 176 -14.07 -8.83 13.22
C SER A 176 -14.97 -9.48 12.17
N ASP A 177 -16.09 -8.85 11.84
CA ASP A 177 -16.97 -9.29 10.75
C ASP A 177 -16.26 -9.29 9.38
N LEU A 178 -15.17 -8.52 9.24
CA LEU A 178 -14.37 -8.44 8.01
C LEU A 178 -13.11 -9.33 8.03
N ASP A 179 -12.75 -9.92 9.18
CA ASP A 179 -11.48 -10.64 9.32
C ASP A 179 -11.34 -11.76 8.29
N SER A 180 -12.43 -12.49 8.02
CA SER A 180 -12.47 -13.58 7.03
C SER A 180 -12.08 -13.16 5.60
N PHE A 181 -12.26 -11.89 5.24
CA PHE A 181 -11.86 -11.34 3.95
C PHE A 181 -10.37 -10.97 3.91
N PHE A 182 -9.78 -10.65 5.06
CA PHE A 182 -8.39 -10.19 5.18
C PHE A 182 -7.41 -11.30 5.57
N LEU A 183 -7.90 -12.47 5.98
CA LEU A 183 -7.03 -13.60 6.32
C LEU A 183 -6.09 -13.95 5.15
N PRO A 184 -4.79 -14.13 5.41
CA PRO A 184 -3.91 -14.80 4.49
C PRO A 184 -4.34 -16.28 4.46
N SER A 185 -5.28 -16.60 3.58
CA SER A 185 -5.38 -17.96 3.07
C SER A 185 -4.02 -18.34 2.49
N MET A 186 -3.74 -19.62 2.24
CA MET A 186 -2.59 -20.06 1.42
C MET A 186 -2.66 -19.57 -0.04
N ALA A 187 -3.38 -18.48 -0.28
CA ALA A 187 -3.73 -17.92 -1.54
C ALA A 187 -2.78 -16.74 -1.84
N SER A 188 -2.45 -16.61 -3.12
CA SER A 188 -1.48 -15.63 -3.62
C SER A 188 -1.96 -14.19 -3.43
N LEU A 189 -1.07 -13.20 -3.55
CA LEU A 189 -1.41 -11.78 -3.40
C LEU A 189 -2.56 -11.34 -4.34
N GLU A 190 -2.70 -11.98 -5.50
CA GLU A 190 -3.79 -11.78 -6.47
C GLU A 190 -5.16 -12.09 -5.85
N SER A 191 -5.28 -13.23 -5.18
CA SER A 191 -6.52 -13.64 -4.52
C SER A 191 -6.94 -12.67 -3.43
N THR A 192 -5.97 -11.94 -2.85
CA THR A 192 -6.25 -10.90 -1.87
C THR A 192 -6.96 -9.75 -2.53
N ILE A 193 -6.48 -9.23 -3.68
CA ILE A 193 -7.18 -8.15 -4.39
C ILE A 193 -8.57 -8.55 -4.84
N GLU A 194 -8.75 -9.77 -5.37
CA GLU A 194 -10.06 -10.26 -5.81
C GLU A 194 -11.08 -10.28 -4.65
N ARG A 195 -10.64 -10.60 -3.42
CA ARG A 195 -11.48 -10.56 -2.22
C ARG A 195 -11.82 -9.14 -1.74
N LEU A 196 -11.00 -8.15 -2.07
CA LEU A 196 -11.23 -6.75 -1.69
C LEU A 196 -12.22 -6.04 -2.62
N LEU A 197 -12.34 -6.50 -3.87
CA LEU A 197 -13.27 -5.91 -4.86
C LEU A 197 -14.74 -5.94 -4.39
N PRO A 198 -15.31 -7.08 -3.91
CA PRO A 198 -16.67 -7.11 -3.38
C PRO A 198 -16.90 -6.14 -2.22
N LEU A 199 -15.94 -6.04 -1.29
CA LEU A 199 -16.03 -5.12 -0.15
C LEU A 199 -16.03 -3.66 -0.61
N HIS A 200 -15.18 -3.33 -1.58
CA HIS A 200 -15.17 -2.01 -2.18
C HIS A 200 -16.49 -1.67 -2.88
N PHE A 201 -17.02 -2.59 -3.70
CA PHE A 201 -18.29 -2.39 -4.39
C PHE A 201 -19.47 -2.30 -3.44
N ALA A 202 -19.47 -3.06 -2.34
CA ALA A 202 -20.48 -2.92 -1.29
C ALA A 202 -20.50 -1.49 -0.74
N LEU A 203 -19.34 -0.93 -0.37
CA LEU A 203 -19.23 0.46 0.10
C LEU A 203 -19.64 1.50 -0.95
N GLN A 204 -19.48 1.23 -2.25
CA GLN A 204 -19.95 2.14 -3.30
C GLN A 204 -21.47 2.14 -3.45
N SER A 205 -22.13 1.07 -3.03
CA SER A 205 -23.59 0.89 -3.14
C SER A 205 -24.36 1.24 -1.86
N MET A 206 -23.66 1.46 -0.75
CA MET A 206 -24.19 1.77 0.58
C MET A 206 -24.32 3.27 0.86
#